data_AF-A0A2T7D052-F1
#
_entry.id   AF-A0A2T7D052-F1
#
_cell.length_a   1.000
_cell.length_b   1.000
_cell.length_c   1.000
_cell.angle_alpha   90.00
_cell.angle_beta   90.00
_cell.angle_gamma   90.00
#
_symmetry.space_group_name_H-M   'P 1'
#
loop_
_entity.id
_entity.type
_entity.pdbx_description
1 polymer ?
#
loop_
_entity_poly.entity_id
_entity_poly.type
_entity_poly.pdbx_seq_one_letter_code
_entity_poly.pdbx_strand_id
1 'polypeptide(L)' 'MRVLCQIGRLVLFALAVDGEAGVRKALQMLRDELEAAMALSGCTSLKEITRDHVSTEGDRIFRSRL' A
#
# COMPACT_ATOMS: atom_id res chain seq x y z
N MET A 1 -12.07 -9.82 -1.24
CA MET A 1 -10.90 -8.93 -1.06
C MET A 1 -10.24 -8.66 -2.42
N ARG A 2 -10.82 -7.81 -3.26
CA ARG A 2 -10.15 -7.25 -4.44
C ARG A 2 -10.06 -5.75 -4.23
N VAL A 3 -9.25 -5.34 -3.26
CA VAL A 3 -8.77 -3.97 -3.21
C VAL A 3 -7.55 -3.95 -4.11
N LEU A 4 -7.77 -3.81 -5.42
CA LEU A 4 -6.74 -3.25 -6.27
C LEU A 4 -6.57 -1.82 -5.74
N CYS A 5 -5.41 -1.53 -5.13
CA CYS A 5 -5.08 -0.18 -4.67
C CYS A 5 -5.42 0.76 -5.83
N GLN A 6 -6.39 1.66 -5.65
CA GLN A 6 -6.93 2.48 -6.74
C GLN A 6 -5.88 3.53 -7.13
N ILE A 7 -4.86 3.14 -7.92
CA ILE A 7 -3.81 4.04 -8.41
C ILE A 7 -4.38 5.06 -9.41
N GLY A 8 -5.61 4.86 -9.90
CA GLY A 8 -6.22 5.73 -10.92
C GLY A 8 -6.22 7.22 -10.57
N ARG A 9 -6.62 7.61 -9.34
CA ARG A 9 -6.58 9.02 -8.93
C ARG A 9 -5.15 9.54 -8.78
N LEU A 10 -4.25 8.72 -8.25
CA LEU A 10 -2.84 9.10 -8.11
C LEU A 10 -2.21 9.37 -9.47
N VAL A 11 -2.44 8.49 -10.45
CA VAL A 11 -1.94 8.66 -11.82
C VAL A 11 -2.51 9.92 -12.46
N LEU A 12 -3.82 10.19 -12.32
CA LEU A 12 -4.43 11.40 -12.89
C LEU A 12 -3.83 12.68 -12.31
N PHE A 13 -3.65 12.76 -11.00
CA PHE A 13 -3.05 13.93 -10.37
C PHE A 13 -1.56 14.08 -10.73
N ALA A 14 -0.80 12.99 -10.72
CA ALA A 14 0.61 13.02 -11.09
C ALA A 14 0.80 13.42 -12.58
N LEU A 15 -0.08 12.93 -13.46
CA LEU A 15 -0.10 13.29 -14.88
C LEU A 15 -0.44 14.77 -15.07
N ALA A 16 -1.38 15.31 -14.30
CA ALA A 16 -1.75 16.72 -14.38
C ALA A 16 -0.62 17.67 -13.90
N VAL A 17 0.21 17.21 -12.96
CA VAL A 17 1.31 18.03 -12.39
C VAL A 17 2.54 18.05 -13.31
N ASP A 18 2.99 16.89 -13.79
CA ASP A 18 4.26 16.78 -14.52
C ASP A 18 4.25 15.68 -15.61
N GLY A 19 3.08 15.41 -16.18
CA GLY A 19 2.92 14.46 -17.27
C GLY A 19 3.44 13.06 -16.92
N GLU A 20 4.07 12.39 -17.89
CA GLU A 20 4.63 11.05 -17.69
C GLU A 20 5.70 11.01 -16.59
N ALA A 21 6.55 12.04 -16.49
CA ALA A 21 7.60 12.13 -15.48
C ALA A 21 7.01 12.15 -14.07
N GLY A 22 5.92 12.91 -13.88
CA GLY A 22 5.15 12.92 -12.63
C GLY A 22 4.59 11.55 -12.27
N VAL A 23 3.97 10.85 -13.22
CA VAL A 23 3.44 9.49 -12.99
C VAL A 23 4.56 8.52 -12.64
N ARG A 24 5.68 8.54 -13.35
CA ARG A 24 6.85 7.70 -13.07
C ARG A 24 7.38 7.94 -11.67
N LYS A 25 7.51 9.21 -11.26
CA LYS A 25 7.94 9.58 -9.90
C LYS A 25 6.94 9.11 -8.85
N ALA A 26 5.65 9.24 -9.09
CA ALA A 26 4.61 8.78 -8.17
C ALA A 26 4.64 7.26 -7.96
N LEU A 27 4.80 6.49 -9.05
CA LEU A 27 4.95 5.04 -8.98
C LEU A 27 6.25 4.63 -8.27
N GLN A 28 7.33 5.37 -8.49
CA GLN A 28 8.59 5.15 -7.79
C GLN A 28 8.44 5.36 -6.29
N MET A 29 7.82 6.47 -5.87
CA MET A 29 7.55 6.74 -4.45
C MET A 29 6.69 5.64 -3.81
N LEU A 30 5.64 5.18 -4.50
CA LEU A 30 4.83 4.06 -4.00
C LEU A 30 5.64 2.78 -3.80
N ARG A 31 6.57 2.48 -4.71
CA ARG A 31 7.43 1.30 -4.60
C ARG A 31 8.37 1.43 -3.40
N ASP A 32 9.00 2.59 -3.25
CA ASP A 32 10.01 2.82 -2.22
C ASP A 32 9.37 2.79 -0.82
N GLU A 33 8.17 3.36 -0.67
CA GLU A 33 7.39 3.27 0.57
C GLU A 33 6.91 1.84 0.87
N LEU A 34 6.51 1.08 -0.16
CA LEU A 34 6.16 -0.33 0.03
C LEU A 34 7.36 -1.15 0.50
N GLU A 35 8.53 -0.93 -0.09
CA GLU A 35 9.77 -1.59 0.32
C GLU A 35 10.17 -1.22 1.75
N ALA A 36 10.05 0.05 2.12
CA ALA A 36 10.26 0.50 3.49
C ALA A 36 9.28 -0.18 4.48
N ALA A 37 7.99 -0.25 4.13
CA ALA A 37 6.99 -0.93 4.95
C ALA A 37 7.27 -2.44 5.10
N MET A 38 7.74 -3.08 4.02
CA MET A 38 8.15 -4.49 4.04
C MET A 38 9.35 -4.70 4.97
N ALA A 39 10.38 -3.86 4.87
CA ALA A 39 11.56 -3.91 5.73
C ALA A 39 11.18 -3.75 7.21
N LEU A 40 10.30 -2.79 7.53
CA LEU A 40 9.80 -2.57 8.90
C LEU A 40 8.93 -3.72 9.41
N SER A 41 8.21 -4.40 8.51
CA SER A 41 7.37 -5.56 8.84
C SER A 41 8.15 -6.87 8.90
N GLY A 42 9.47 -6.85 8.64
CA GLY A 42 10.32 -8.04 8.58
C GLY A 42 10.03 -8.96 7.40
N CYS A 43 9.43 -8.44 6.33
CA CYS A 43 9.09 -9.18 5.12
C CYS A 43 10.12 -8.89 4.02
N THR A 44 10.73 -9.92 3.46
CA THR A 44 11.70 -9.81 2.35
C THR A 44 11.07 -10.05 0.98
N SER A 45 9.85 -10.60 0.96
CA SER A 45 9.09 -10.89 -0.25
C SER A 45 7.60 -10.61 -0.08
N LEU A 46 6.91 -10.26 -1.16
CA LEU A 46 5.45 -10.08 -1.16
C LEU A 46 4.70 -11.35 -0.71
N LYS A 47 5.30 -12.53 -0.87
CA LYS A 47 4.71 -13.80 -0.42
C LYS A 47 4.69 -13.95 1.10
N GLU A 48 5.54 -13.23 1.81
CA GLU A 48 5.64 -13.26 3.27
C GLU A 48 4.60 -12.33 3.92
N ILE A 49 3.97 -11.45 3.14
CA ILE A 49 2.93 -10.55 3.63
C ILE A 49 1.64 -11.35 3.85
N THR A 50 1.44 -11.78 5.08
CA THR A 50 0.23 -12.48 5.56
C THR A 50 -0.77 -11.54 6.25
N ARG A 51 -1.96 -12.05 6.61
CA ARG A 51 -3.00 -11.28 7.32
C ARG A 51 -2.57 -10.85 8.72
N ASP A 52 -1.63 -11.56 9.33
CA ASP A 52 -1.15 -11.31 10.69
C ASP A 52 -0.37 -9.99 10.82
N HIS A 53 0.19 -9.47 9.71
CA HIS A 53 0.89 -8.18 9.69
C HIS A 53 -0.07 -6.97 9.73
N VAL A 54 -1.38 -7.18 9.61
CA VAL A 54 -2.36 -6.09 9.52
C VAL A 54 -3.46 -6.28 10.56
N SER A 55 -3.56 -5.35 11.50
CA SER A 55 -4.72 -5.25 12.39
C SER A 55 -5.72 -4.25 11.83
N THR A 56 -6.95 -4.71 11.57
CA THR A 56 -8.05 -3.84 11.13
C THR A 56 -9.02 -3.56 12.27
N GLU A 57 -9.82 -2.51 12.15
CA GLU A 57 -10.88 -2.19 13.11
C GLU A 57 -11.90 -3.33 13.28
N GLY A 58 -12.19 -4.09 12.22
CA GLY A 58 -13.04 -5.29 12.31
C GLY A 58 -12.49 -6.36 13.25
N ASP A 59 -11.17 -6.56 13.26
CA ASP A 59 -10.51 -7.52 14.15
C ASP A 59 -10.56 -7.06 15.62
N ARG A 60 -10.45 -5.74 15.84
CA ARG A 60 -10.53 -5.13 17.18
C ARG A 60 -11.94 -5.26 17.78
N ILE A 61 -12.98 -4.95 16.99
CA ILE A 61 -14.38 -5.03 17.44
C ILE A 61 -14.78 -6.47 17.80
N PHE A 62 -14.28 -7.46 17.06
CA PHE A 62 -14.53 -8.87 17.38
C PHE A 62 -13.86 -9.27 18.70
N ARG A 63 -12.59 -8.89 18.91
CA ARG A 63 -11.87 -9.18 20.17
C ARG A 63 -12.45 -8.48 21.39
N SER A 64 -13.05 -7.29 21.25
CA SER A 64 -13.66 -6.57 22.38
C SER A 64 -15.04 -7.09 22.78
N ARG A 65 -15.66 -7.98 21.99
CA ARG A 65 -16.96 -8.62 22.28
C ARG A 65 -16.83 -10.03 22.88
N LEU A 66 -15.62 -10.57 22.89
CA LEU A 66 -15.26 -11.79 23.63
C LEU A 66 -14.78 -11.40 25.03
#